data_AF-A0A6H5LCY1-F1
#
_entry.id   AF-A0A6H5LCY1-F1
#
_cell.length_a   1.000
_cell.length_b   1.000
_cell.length_c   1.000
_cell.angle_alpha   90.00
_cell.angle_beta   90.00
_cell.angle_gamma   90.00
#
_symmetry.space_group_name_H-M   'P 1'
#
loop_
_entity.id
_entity.type
_entity.pdbx_description
1 polymer ?
#
loop_
_entity_poly.entity_id
_entity_poly.type
_entity_poly.pdbx_seq_one_letter_code
_entity_poly.pdbx_strand_id
1 'polypeptide(L)'
;MPTLEIGGTSVAFPFNPYDCQLEYIGGVLEALNGSKNALLESPTGTGKTLCLLTASLAWQQRNSAMVASKPAPTQLAYDERPVTDLSRPRHEQQPYQENKPTTAAAMPSVIIYASRTHSQLGQVPDIEELVSLAKKHEFCPYYLGRGHAPRAELVLMPYNYLLDPGTRRGIKINWTNAVVIFDEAHNLESVASDASSFELTSAQIAGAQDEALRCHNLCTEGGVDEVGRDGMARV
;
A
#
# COMPACT_ATOMS: atom_id res chain seq x y z
N MET A 1 24.67 16.42 -8.39
CA MET A 1 23.86 15.35 -8.99
C MET A 1 23.69 15.68 -10.47
N PRO A 2 24.23 14.89 -11.40
CA PRO A 2 23.91 15.06 -12.82
C PRO A 2 22.41 14.89 -13.07
N THR A 3 21.90 15.61 -14.06
CA THR A 3 20.52 15.50 -14.54
C THR A 3 20.57 14.85 -15.93
N LEU A 4 19.87 13.73 -16.07
CA LEU A 4 19.84 12.92 -17.29
C LEU A 4 18.51 13.18 -18.01
N GLU A 5 18.56 13.51 -19.30
CA GLU A 5 17.36 13.66 -20.13
C GLU A 5 17.12 12.35 -20.90
N ILE A 6 16.20 11.51 -20.42
CA ILE A 6 15.92 10.19 -21.00
C ILE A 6 14.42 10.08 -21.25
N GLY A 7 14.01 9.75 -22.48
CA GLY A 7 12.58 9.59 -22.82
C GLY A 7 11.73 10.84 -22.55
N GLY A 8 12.35 12.02 -22.60
CA GLY A 8 11.73 13.30 -22.26
C GLY A 8 11.55 13.56 -20.76
N THR A 9 12.06 12.70 -19.89
CA THR A 9 12.02 12.88 -18.43
C THR A 9 13.39 13.27 -17.91
N SER A 10 13.40 14.31 -17.06
CA SER A 10 14.59 14.80 -16.39
C SER A 10 14.83 14.00 -15.11
N VAL A 11 15.86 13.15 -15.10
CA VAL A 11 16.18 12.24 -13.98
C VAL A 11 17.42 12.75 -13.26
N ALA A 12 17.25 13.16 -12.00
CA ALA A 12 18.38 13.47 -11.12
C ALA A 12 19.01 12.17 -10.62
N PHE A 13 20.29 11.95 -10.93
CA PHE A 13 21.02 10.75 -10.51
C PHE A 13 22.13 11.12 -9.50
N PRO A 14 22.41 10.30 -8.47
CA PRO A 14 23.36 10.67 -7.42
C PRO A 14 24.81 10.84 -7.90
N PHE A 15 25.20 10.09 -8.93
CA PHE A 15 26.55 10.07 -9.51
C PHE A 15 26.46 9.99 -11.05
N ASN A 16 27.60 9.92 -11.75
CA ASN A 16 27.57 9.72 -13.20
C ASN A 16 27.15 8.25 -13.49
N PRO A 17 26.02 8.01 -14.15
CA PRO A 17 25.51 6.66 -14.37
C PRO A 17 26.42 5.85 -15.30
N TYR A 18 26.42 4.53 -15.11
CA TYR A 18 27.01 3.59 -16.08
C TYR A 18 26.08 3.37 -17.27
N ASP A 19 26.62 2.91 -18.40
CA ASP A 19 25.83 2.66 -19.61
C ASP A 19 24.67 1.68 -19.35
N CYS A 20 24.92 0.60 -18.60
CA CYS A 20 23.88 -0.36 -18.23
C CYS A 20 22.78 0.26 -17.33
N GLN A 21 23.10 1.29 -16.55
CA GLN A 21 22.12 2.02 -15.74
C GLN A 21 21.27 2.94 -16.62
N LEU A 22 21.87 3.58 -17.62
CA LEU A 22 21.16 4.39 -18.61
C LEU A 22 20.16 3.56 -19.41
N GLU A 23 20.57 2.38 -19.87
CA GLU A 23 19.70 1.41 -20.56
C GLU A 23 18.54 0.97 -19.66
N TYR A 24 18.83 0.65 -18.40
CA TYR A 24 17.81 0.22 -17.43
C TYR A 24 16.80 1.34 -17.14
N ILE A 25 17.27 2.57 -16.87
CA ILE A 25 16.43 3.75 -16.68
C ILE A 25 15.56 4.01 -17.92
N GLY A 26 16.14 3.90 -19.11
CA GLY A 26 15.43 4.04 -20.38
C GLY A 26 14.27 3.06 -20.51
N GLY A 27 14.52 1.77 -20.22
CA GLY A 27 13.48 0.73 -20.25
C GLY A 27 12.34 0.97 -19.24
N VAL A 28 12.66 1.44 -18.03
CA VAL A 28 11.65 1.84 -17.03
C VAL A 28 10.79 2.99 -17.58
N LEU A 29 11.41 4.05 -18.08
CA LEU A 29 10.70 5.23 -18.55
C LEU A 29 9.86 4.95 -19.81
N GLU A 30 10.34 4.09 -20.72
CA GLU A 30 9.56 3.66 -21.87
C GLU A 30 8.28 2.93 -21.45
N ALA A 31 8.38 2.01 -20.49
CA ALA A 31 7.24 1.28 -19.96
C ALA A 31 6.22 2.20 -19.29
N LEU A 32 6.70 3.12 -18.43
CA LEU A 32 5.87 4.09 -17.73
C LEU A 32 5.17 5.06 -18.68
N ASN A 33 5.90 5.64 -19.63
CA ASN A 33 5.34 6.55 -20.64
C ASN A 33 4.31 5.84 -21.53
N GLY A 34 4.53 4.56 -21.83
CA GLY A 34 3.62 3.73 -22.61
C GLY A 34 2.43 3.16 -21.82
N SER A 35 2.37 3.34 -20.50
CA SER A 35 1.43 2.64 -19.61
C SER A 35 1.45 1.11 -19.84
N LYS A 36 2.65 0.53 -19.99
CA LYS A 36 2.88 -0.90 -20.27
C LYS A 36 3.48 -1.61 -19.06
N ASN A 37 3.29 -2.92 -19.01
CA ASN A 37 4.06 -3.79 -18.12
C ASN A 37 5.44 -4.03 -18.73
N ALA A 38 6.48 -4.12 -17.89
CA ALA A 38 7.83 -4.44 -18.31
C ALA A 38 8.46 -5.47 -17.37
N LEU A 39 9.27 -6.36 -17.96
CA LEU A 39 10.16 -7.27 -17.26
C LEU A 39 11.59 -6.86 -17.59
N LEU A 40 12.32 -6.33 -16.60
CA LEU A 40 13.64 -5.76 -16.79
C LEU A 40 14.67 -6.56 -16.00
N GLU A 41 15.57 -7.24 -16.71
CA GLU A 41 16.67 -7.98 -16.10
C GLU A 41 17.94 -7.14 -16.07
N SER A 42 18.69 -7.23 -14.97
CA SER A 42 20.04 -6.68 -14.87
C SER A 42 20.85 -7.46 -13.82
N PRO A 43 22.18 -7.62 -14.01
CA PRO A 43 23.04 -8.31 -13.06
C PRO A 43 22.96 -7.74 -11.63
N THR A 44 23.40 -8.51 -10.64
CA THR A 44 23.53 -8.00 -9.27
C THR A 44 24.66 -6.96 -9.18
N GLY A 45 24.54 -6.02 -8.25
CA GLY A 45 25.56 -4.98 -8.04
C GLY A 45 25.55 -3.80 -9.01
N THR A 46 24.65 -3.76 -10.00
CA THR A 46 24.53 -2.65 -10.98
C THR A 46 23.70 -1.46 -10.48
N GLY A 47 23.10 -1.56 -9.29
CA GLY A 47 22.25 -0.50 -8.75
C GLY A 47 20.83 -0.46 -9.33
N LYS A 48 20.24 -1.62 -9.66
CA LYS A 48 18.86 -1.76 -10.15
C LYS A 48 17.86 -0.95 -9.33
N THR A 49 17.83 -1.14 -8.01
CA THR A 49 16.95 -0.43 -7.08
C THR A 49 17.08 1.09 -7.23
N LEU A 50 18.32 1.61 -7.32
CA LEU A 50 18.57 3.04 -7.50
C LEU A 50 18.06 3.54 -8.85
N CYS A 51 18.33 2.82 -9.94
CA CYS A 51 17.86 3.16 -11.28
C CYS A 51 16.34 3.20 -11.33
N LEU A 52 15.72 2.19 -10.74
CA LEU A 52 14.29 1.98 -10.75
C LEU A 52 13.54 3.05 -9.92
N LEU A 53 14.04 3.38 -8.72
CA LEU A 53 13.48 4.44 -7.88
C LEU A 53 13.66 5.82 -8.50
N THR A 54 14.85 6.15 -8.98
CA THR A 54 15.13 7.48 -9.57
C THR A 54 14.31 7.71 -10.84
N ALA A 55 14.20 6.71 -11.72
CA ALA A 55 13.36 6.79 -12.91
C ALA A 55 11.87 6.93 -12.57
N SER A 56 11.35 6.12 -11.65
CA SER A 56 9.92 6.11 -11.29
C SER A 56 9.51 7.41 -10.59
N LEU A 57 10.33 7.91 -9.65
CA LEU A 57 10.08 9.18 -8.97
C LEU A 57 10.15 10.37 -9.93
N ALA A 58 11.15 10.40 -10.82
CA ALA A 58 11.25 11.47 -11.83
C ALA A 58 10.04 11.48 -12.78
N TRP A 59 9.58 10.30 -13.20
CA TRP A 59 8.36 10.15 -13.99
C TRP A 59 7.11 10.64 -13.24
N GLN A 60 6.95 10.26 -11.97
CA GLN A 60 5.83 10.69 -11.12
C GLN A 60 5.81 12.22 -10.93
N GLN A 61 6.98 12.84 -10.68
CA GLN A 61 7.10 14.30 -10.53
C GLN A 61 6.71 15.03 -11.82
N ARG A 62 7.22 14.57 -12.97
CA ARG A 62 6.85 15.11 -14.28
C ARG A 62 5.36 15.01 -14.53
N ASN A 63 4.76 13.84 -14.29
CA ASN A 63 3.34 13.62 -14.53
C ASN A 63 2.47 14.47 -13.59
N SER A 64 2.87 14.61 -12.33
CA SER A 64 2.18 15.47 -11.35
C SER A 64 2.23 16.95 -11.76
N ALA A 65 3.36 17.43 -12.27
CA ALA A 65 3.48 18.79 -12.81
C ALA A 65 2.62 19.01 -14.08
N MET A 66 2.50 17.99 -14.93
CA MET A 66 1.61 18.02 -16.10
C MET A 66 0.12 18.02 -15.72
N VAL A 67 -0.24 17.34 -14.63
CA VAL A 67 -1.62 17.36 -14.09
C VAL A 67 -1.92 18.71 -13.44
N ALA A 68 -0.98 19.27 -12.68
CA ALA A 68 -1.15 20.57 -12.01
C ALA A 68 -1.24 21.77 -12.98
N SER A 69 -0.68 21.65 -14.19
CA SER A 69 -0.74 22.71 -15.21
C SER A 69 -2.02 22.71 -16.05
N LYS A 70 -2.92 21.74 -15.89
CA LYS A 70 -4.24 21.76 -16.55
C LYS A 70 -5.18 22.74 -15.84
N PRO A 71 -5.85 23.67 -16.54
CA PRO A 71 -6.77 24.61 -15.93
C PRO A 71 -7.93 23.85 -15.27
N ALA A 72 -8.23 24.17 -14.01
CA ALA A 72 -9.37 23.61 -13.30
C ALA A 72 -10.67 23.87 -14.07
N PRO A 73 -11.62 22.91 -14.13
CA PRO A 73 -12.93 23.17 -14.71
C PRO A 73 -13.60 24.30 -13.94
N THR A 74 -14.16 25.26 -14.68
CA THR A 74 -14.84 26.46 -14.19
C THR A 74 -15.83 26.09 -13.09
N GLN A 75 -15.67 26.66 -11.90
CA GLN A 75 -16.56 26.45 -10.75
C GLN A 75 -18.00 26.78 -11.17
N LEU A 76 -18.89 25.78 -11.17
CA LEU A 76 -20.33 26.03 -11.16
C LEU A 76 -20.74 26.40 -9.74
N ALA A 77 -21.52 27.48 -9.67
CA ALA A 77 -21.98 28.22 -8.49
C ALA A 77 -22.29 27.36 -7.24
N TYR A 78 -21.73 27.82 -6.11
CA TYR A 78 -22.14 27.44 -4.76
C TYR A 78 -23.48 28.12 -4.45
N ASP A 79 -24.51 27.32 -4.18
CA ASP A 79 -25.79 27.77 -3.64
C ASP A 79 -25.63 27.94 -2.11
N GLU A 80 -25.47 29.18 -1.64
CA GLU A 80 -25.39 29.50 -0.22
C GLU A 80 -26.75 29.24 0.46
N ARG A 81 -26.87 28.17 1.24
CA ARG A 81 -27.99 28.02 2.19
C ARG A 81 -27.54 28.35 3.63
N PRO A 82 -28.22 29.25 4.36
CA PRO A 82 -27.84 29.62 5.72
C PRO A 82 -28.04 28.49 6.73
N VAL A 83 -27.11 28.41 7.68
CA VAL A 83 -27.10 27.45 8.80
C VAL A 83 -28.04 27.94 9.91
N THR A 84 -29.34 27.73 9.78
CA THR A 84 -30.28 27.85 10.91
C THR A 84 -31.53 26.98 10.71
N ASP A 85 -31.47 25.70 11.07
CA ASP A 85 -32.65 24.96 11.56
C ASP A 85 -32.24 23.68 12.31
N LEU A 86 -32.06 23.80 13.63
CA LEU A 86 -31.74 22.68 14.54
C LEU A 86 -33.00 21.90 15.00
N SER A 87 -34.15 22.09 14.33
CA SER A 87 -35.45 21.59 14.81
C SER A 87 -35.90 20.27 14.15
N ARG A 88 -35.12 19.67 13.23
CA ARG A 88 -35.55 18.45 12.52
C ARG A 88 -35.02 17.16 13.18
N PRO A 89 -35.88 16.18 13.49
CA PRO A 89 -35.47 14.90 14.07
C PRO A 89 -34.59 14.08 13.12
N ARG A 90 -33.62 13.36 13.70
CA ARG A 90 -32.45 12.71 13.07
C ARG A 90 -32.75 11.54 12.10
N HIS A 91 -34.00 11.32 11.69
CA HIS A 91 -34.42 10.08 11.04
C HIS A 91 -34.61 10.13 9.51
N GLU A 92 -34.20 11.22 8.86
CA GLU A 92 -34.04 11.30 7.40
C GLU A 92 -32.66 11.86 7.06
N GLN A 93 -31.61 11.14 7.44
CA GLN A 93 -30.29 11.37 6.85
C GLN A 93 -30.29 10.72 5.46
N GLN A 94 -30.47 11.54 4.44
CA GLN A 94 -30.05 11.20 3.08
C GLN A 94 -28.59 10.69 3.14
N PRO A 95 -28.22 9.65 2.38
CA PRO A 95 -26.91 9.02 2.53
C PRO A 95 -25.82 10.08 2.33
N TYR A 96 -24.86 10.14 3.25
CA TYR A 96 -23.62 10.89 3.08
C TYR A 96 -23.01 10.49 1.72
N GLN A 97 -23.15 11.37 0.73
CA GLN A 97 -22.44 11.22 -0.52
C GLN A 97 -21.01 11.67 -0.26
N GLU A 98 -20.14 10.70 -0.04
CA GLU A 98 -18.70 10.92 -0.06
C GLU A 98 -18.38 11.59 -1.41
N ASN A 99 -17.91 12.83 -1.38
CA ASN A 99 -17.45 13.54 -2.56
C ASN A 99 -16.25 12.79 -3.13
N LYS A 100 -16.51 11.77 -3.95
CA LYS A 100 -15.50 11.11 -4.78
C LYS A 100 -14.94 12.20 -5.70
N PRO A 101 -13.64 12.53 -5.65
CA PRO A 101 -13.07 13.46 -6.60
C PRO A 101 -13.39 12.96 -8.02
N THR A 102 -14.18 13.75 -8.75
CA THR A 102 -14.96 13.33 -9.92
C THR A 102 -14.14 13.17 -11.20
N THR A 103 -12.81 13.15 -11.14
CA THR A 103 -11.97 12.81 -12.28
C THR A 103 -10.73 12.05 -11.81
N ALA A 104 -10.64 10.77 -12.16
CA ALA A 104 -9.43 9.94 -12.01
C ALA A 104 -8.16 10.60 -12.61
N ALA A 105 -8.33 11.58 -13.50
CA ALA A 105 -7.27 12.32 -14.17
C ALA A 105 -6.54 13.38 -13.32
N ALA A 106 -7.00 13.67 -12.10
CA ALA A 106 -6.44 14.73 -11.24
C ALA A 106 -5.68 14.20 -10.01
N MET A 107 -5.60 12.88 -9.82
CA MET A 107 -4.91 12.32 -8.66
C MET A 107 -3.44 12.01 -8.99
N PRO A 108 -2.49 12.38 -8.11
CA PRO A 108 -1.09 12.04 -8.28
C PRO A 108 -0.94 10.51 -8.32
N SER A 109 -0.13 10.01 -9.24
CA SER A 109 0.21 8.59 -9.31
C SER A 109 0.93 8.18 -8.03
N VAL A 110 0.55 7.09 -7.38
CA VAL A 110 1.31 6.50 -6.26
C VAL A 110 2.28 5.44 -6.79
N ILE A 111 3.50 5.41 -6.29
CA ILE A 111 4.46 4.33 -6.57
C ILE A 111 4.39 3.32 -5.44
N ILE A 112 4.11 2.07 -5.77
CA ILE A 112 4.08 0.94 -4.86
C ILE A 112 5.30 0.09 -5.15
N TYR A 113 6.25 0.12 -4.22
CA TYR A 113 7.51 -0.60 -4.33
C TYR A 113 7.44 -1.86 -3.46
N ALA A 114 7.35 -3.00 -4.12
CA ALA A 114 7.32 -4.29 -3.46
C ALA A 114 8.68 -4.97 -3.54
N SER A 115 9.26 -5.29 -2.39
CA SER A 115 10.57 -5.93 -2.28
C SER A 115 10.62 -6.86 -1.07
N ARG A 116 11.61 -7.75 -1.03
CA ARG A 116 11.86 -8.63 0.11
C ARG A 116 12.56 -7.93 1.28
N THR A 117 13.32 -6.86 1.03
CA THR A 117 14.05 -6.13 2.08
C THR A 117 14.03 -4.62 1.83
N HIS A 118 13.65 -3.85 2.84
CA HIS A 118 13.53 -2.38 2.76
C HIS A 118 14.74 -1.62 3.31
N SER A 119 15.86 -2.29 3.58
CA SER A 119 17.07 -1.70 4.20
C SER A 119 17.84 -0.71 3.30
N GLN A 120 17.35 -0.44 2.09
CA GLN A 120 18.06 0.35 1.06
C GLN A 120 17.70 1.85 1.07
N LEU A 121 16.80 2.31 1.94
CA LEU A 121 16.31 3.69 1.98
C LEU A 121 16.71 4.42 3.27
N GLY A 122 17.99 4.77 3.40
CA GLY A 122 18.57 5.34 4.63
C GLY A 122 18.14 6.77 5.02
N GLN A 123 17.17 7.39 4.34
CA GLN A 123 16.65 8.74 4.68
C GLN A 123 15.16 8.74 5.07
N VAL A 124 14.48 7.59 4.95
CA VAL A 124 13.10 7.42 5.36
C VAL A 124 13.13 6.57 6.62
N PRO A 125 12.39 6.93 7.69
CA PRO A 125 12.36 6.11 8.89
C PRO A 125 11.96 4.69 8.53
N ASP A 126 12.85 3.74 8.81
CA ASP A 126 12.51 2.34 8.69
C ASP A 126 11.50 1.94 9.77
N ILE A 127 11.06 0.68 9.74
CA ILE A 127 10.06 0.21 10.71
C ILE A 127 10.57 0.30 12.16
N GLU A 128 11.88 0.16 12.39
CA GLU A 128 12.47 0.17 13.73
C GLU A 128 12.63 1.60 14.26
N GLU A 129 12.99 2.53 13.39
CA GLU A 129 12.96 3.97 13.67
C GLU A 129 11.54 4.46 13.94
N LEU A 130 10.55 3.99 13.17
CA LEU A 130 9.14 4.31 13.39
C LEU A 130 8.64 3.76 14.72
N VAL A 131 9.03 2.54 15.11
CA VAL A 131 8.72 1.95 16.42
C VAL A 131 9.37 2.76 17.55
N SER A 132 10.60 3.22 17.35
CA SER A 132 11.30 4.05 18.33
C SER A 132 10.61 5.41 18.52
N LEU A 133 10.16 6.04 17.42
CA LEU A 133 9.39 7.27 17.45
C LEU A 133 8.01 7.07 18.11
N ALA A 134 7.34 5.97 17.78
CA ALA A 134 6.05 5.59 18.35
C ALA A 134 6.11 5.41 19.87
N LYS A 135 7.18 4.77 20.37
CA LYS A 135 7.42 4.63 21.82
C LYS A 135 7.64 5.98 22.49
N LYS A 136 8.35 6.89 21.84
CA LYS A 136 8.66 8.23 22.37
C LYS A 136 7.43 9.14 22.43
N HIS A 137 6.52 9.04 21.46
CA HIS A 137 5.39 9.94 21.28
C HIS A 137 4.02 9.26 21.51
N GLU A 138 4.02 8.06 22.08
CA GLU A 138 2.82 7.30 22.50
C GLU A 138 1.74 7.15 21.41
N PHE A 139 2.14 6.76 20.20
CA PHE A 139 1.21 6.42 19.12
C PHE A 139 1.44 5.01 18.58
N CYS A 140 0.45 4.44 17.90
CA CYS A 140 0.59 3.13 17.25
C CYS A 140 1.24 3.28 15.86
N PRO A 141 2.43 2.71 15.63
CA PRO A 141 3.14 2.85 14.34
C PRO A 141 2.38 2.18 13.19
N TYR A 142 1.68 1.08 13.47
CA TYR A 142 0.84 0.37 12.50
C TYR A 142 -0.30 1.27 11.98
N TYR A 143 -1.08 1.88 12.86
CA TYR A 143 -2.19 2.74 12.45
C TYR A 143 -1.72 4.05 11.83
N LEU A 144 -0.57 4.58 12.28
CA LEU A 144 0.05 5.74 11.65
C LEU A 144 0.42 5.44 10.19
N GLY A 145 1.21 4.39 9.94
CA GLY A 145 1.61 3.99 8.59
C GLY A 145 0.40 3.71 7.68
N ARG A 146 -0.59 2.97 8.20
CA ARG A 146 -1.83 2.67 7.47
C ARG A 146 -2.65 3.93 7.15
N GLY A 147 -2.67 4.91 8.04
CA GLY A 147 -3.37 6.18 7.85
C GLY A 147 -2.71 7.10 6.83
N HIS A 148 -1.37 7.03 6.70
CA HIS A 148 -0.60 7.86 5.77
C HIS A 148 -0.45 7.28 4.37
N ALA A 149 -0.57 5.95 4.20
CA ALA A 149 -0.47 5.27 2.91
C ALA A 149 -1.30 5.90 1.75
N PRO A 150 -2.55 6.38 1.94
CA PRO A 150 -3.32 6.99 0.86
C PRO A 150 -2.75 8.31 0.32
N ARG A 151 -1.89 8.98 1.10
CA ARG A 151 -1.30 10.29 0.76
C ARG A 151 0.20 10.19 0.42
N ALA A 152 0.76 8.99 0.46
CA ALA A 152 2.17 8.76 0.21
C ALA A 152 2.46 8.78 -1.31
N GLU A 153 3.59 9.36 -1.69
CA GLU A 153 4.10 9.29 -3.06
C GLU A 153 4.74 7.93 -3.36
N LEU A 154 5.37 7.35 -2.35
CA LEU A 154 6.03 6.05 -2.37
C LEU A 154 5.54 5.20 -1.19
N VAL A 155 5.01 4.02 -1.49
CA VAL A 155 4.63 3.03 -0.48
C VAL A 155 5.51 1.80 -0.64
N LEU A 156 6.26 1.48 0.41
CA LEU A 156 7.06 0.27 0.50
C LEU A 156 6.25 -0.82 1.20
N MET A 157 6.17 -2.01 0.61
CA MET A 157 5.53 -3.15 1.25
C MET A 157 6.08 -4.48 0.75
N PRO A 158 5.90 -5.59 1.49
CA PRO A 158 6.25 -6.90 0.97
C PRO A 158 5.22 -7.44 -0.02
N TYR A 159 5.61 -8.43 -0.85
CA TYR A 159 4.79 -8.97 -1.94
C TYR A 159 3.42 -9.50 -1.51
N ASN A 160 3.35 -10.15 -0.35
CA ASN A 160 2.13 -10.75 0.17
C ASN A 160 1.01 -9.72 0.36
N TYR A 161 1.34 -8.45 0.65
CA TYR A 161 0.34 -7.39 0.79
C TYR A 161 -0.36 -7.05 -0.55
N LEU A 162 0.30 -7.34 -1.67
CA LEU A 162 -0.26 -7.16 -3.01
C LEU A 162 -0.95 -8.42 -3.54
N LEU A 163 -0.36 -9.59 -3.26
CA LEU A 163 -0.80 -10.86 -3.84
C LEU A 163 -1.91 -11.55 -3.05
N ASP A 164 -1.89 -11.48 -1.71
CA ASP A 164 -2.95 -12.06 -0.88
C ASP A 164 -4.21 -11.17 -0.91
N PRO A 165 -5.35 -11.66 -1.43
CA PRO A 165 -6.59 -10.90 -1.44
C PRO A 165 -7.06 -10.49 -0.04
N GLY A 166 -6.77 -11.30 0.98
CA GLY A 166 -7.12 -11.00 2.37
C GLY A 166 -6.44 -9.74 2.88
N THR A 167 -5.13 -9.73 2.78
CA THR A 167 -4.27 -8.61 3.20
C THR A 167 -4.53 -7.36 2.36
N ARG A 168 -4.68 -7.51 1.04
CA ARG A 168 -4.91 -6.38 0.12
C ARG A 168 -6.17 -5.58 0.44
N ARG A 169 -7.25 -6.24 0.89
CA ARG A 169 -8.51 -5.55 1.30
C ARG A 169 -8.30 -4.57 2.46
N GLY A 170 -7.30 -4.81 3.31
CA GLY A 170 -6.97 -3.93 4.43
C GLY A 170 -6.25 -2.64 4.02
N ILE A 171 -5.67 -2.62 2.81
CA ILE A 171 -4.81 -1.54 2.31
C ILE A 171 -5.68 -0.50 1.57
N LYS A 172 -5.79 0.69 2.14
CA LYS A 172 -6.58 1.80 1.57
C LYS A 172 -5.76 2.61 0.57
N ILE A 173 -5.24 1.97 -0.48
CA ILE A 173 -4.50 2.66 -1.55
C ILE A 173 -5.40 2.83 -2.77
N ASN A 174 -5.27 3.98 -3.45
CA ASN A 174 -5.89 4.18 -4.75
C ASN A 174 -5.02 3.52 -5.84
N TRP A 175 -5.57 2.49 -6.47
CA TRP A 175 -4.90 1.75 -7.54
C TRP A 175 -5.01 2.44 -8.90
N THR A 176 -5.89 3.43 -9.03
CA THR A 176 -6.07 4.18 -10.27
C THR A 176 -4.82 5.01 -10.52
N ASN A 177 -4.17 4.81 -11.67
CA ASN A 177 -2.91 5.48 -12.02
C ASN A 177 -1.74 5.15 -11.06
N ALA A 178 -1.79 3.99 -10.39
CA ALA A 178 -0.69 3.52 -9.56
C ALA A 178 0.39 2.81 -10.40
N VAL A 179 1.66 3.01 -10.03
CA VAL A 179 2.80 2.26 -10.57
C VAL A 179 3.15 1.18 -9.56
N VAL A 180 3.09 -0.09 -9.96
CA VAL A 180 3.46 -1.23 -9.10
C VAL A 180 4.77 -1.80 -9.58
N ILE A 181 5.71 -1.96 -8.65
CA ILE A 181 7.06 -2.43 -8.93
C ILE A 181 7.34 -3.65 -8.06
N PHE A 182 7.73 -4.75 -8.69
CA PHE A 182 8.25 -5.94 -8.01
C PHE A 182 9.77 -6.00 -8.18
N ASP A 183 10.53 -5.79 -7.11
CA ASP A 183 12.00 -5.80 -7.10
C ASP A 183 12.56 -7.10 -6.52
N GLU A 184 13.44 -7.78 -7.26
CA GLU A 184 13.89 -9.16 -6.99
C GLU A 184 12.74 -10.19 -7.05
N ALA A 185 11.96 -10.12 -8.14
CA ALA A 185 10.71 -10.87 -8.33
C ALA A 185 10.86 -12.37 -8.70
N HIS A 186 12.01 -12.99 -8.47
CA HIS A 186 12.21 -14.40 -8.82
C HIS A 186 11.38 -15.38 -7.97
N ASN A 187 10.93 -14.96 -6.78
CA ASN A 187 10.02 -15.74 -5.93
C ASN A 187 8.55 -15.34 -6.10
N LEU A 188 8.21 -14.52 -7.10
CA LEU A 188 6.85 -14.00 -7.21
C LEU A 188 5.81 -15.10 -7.47
N GLU A 189 6.19 -16.12 -8.25
CA GLU A 189 5.35 -17.26 -8.59
C GLU A 189 5.02 -18.12 -7.37
N SER A 190 6.01 -18.52 -6.58
CA SER A 190 5.77 -19.27 -5.35
C SER A 190 4.91 -18.49 -4.35
N VAL A 191 5.17 -17.20 -4.15
CA VAL A 191 4.35 -16.36 -3.25
C VAL A 191 2.90 -16.25 -3.73
N ALA A 192 2.67 -16.14 -5.04
CA ALA A 192 1.32 -16.09 -5.59
C ALA A 192 0.59 -17.44 -5.47
N SER A 193 1.31 -18.54 -5.67
CA SER A 193 0.81 -19.90 -5.48
C SER A 193 0.39 -20.13 -4.04
N ASP A 194 1.25 -19.78 -3.08
CA ASP A 194 0.98 -19.94 -1.65
C ASP A 194 -0.22 -19.09 -1.20
N ALA A 195 -0.33 -17.85 -1.67
CA ALA A 195 -1.45 -16.96 -1.35
C ALA A 195 -2.81 -17.47 -1.86
N SER A 196 -2.80 -18.35 -2.86
CA SER A 196 -4.01 -18.94 -3.47
C SER A 196 -4.25 -20.38 -3.03
N SER A 197 -3.34 -20.95 -2.24
CA SER A 197 -3.36 -22.35 -1.82
C SER A 197 -3.74 -22.47 -0.35
N PHE A 198 -4.32 -23.60 0.02
CA PHE A 198 -4.52 -23.98 1.41
C PHE A 198 -4.24 -25.47 1.56
N GLU A 199 -3.67 -25.84 2.70
CA GLU A 199 -3.44 -27.24 3.05
C GLU A 199 -4.36 -27.64 4.21
N LEU A 200 -4.97 -28.83 4.08
CA LEU A 200 -5.76 -29.46 5.13
C LEU A 200 -5.05 -30.72 5.60
N THR A 201 -4.55 -30.66 6.82
CA THR A 201 -3.92 -31.79 7.51
C THR A 201 -4.95 -32.56 8.35
N SER A 202 -4.71 -33.84 8.59
CA SER A 202 -5.56 -34.66 9.47
C SER A 202 -5.68 -34.07 10.88
N ALA A 203 -4.63 -33.40 11.36
CA ALA A 203 -4.63 -32.71 12.66
C ALA A 203 -5.61 -31.53 12.69
N GLN A 204 -5.68 -30.74 11.61
CA GLN A 204 -6.66 -29.64 11.50
C GLN A 204 -8.10 -30.17 11.44
N ILE A 205 -8.33 -31.29 10.76
CA ILE A 205 -9.66 -31.92 10.70
C ILE A 205 -10.08 -32.46 12.07
N ALA A 206 -9.17 -33.14 12.77
CA ALA A 206 -9.42 -33.62 14.13
C ALA A 206 -9.71 -32.45 15.09
N GLY A 207 -8.90 -31.39 15.04
CA GLY A 207 -9.14 -30.18 15.83
C GLY A 207 -10.49 -29.51 15.52
N ALA A 208 -10.88 -29.44 14.24
CA ALA A 208 -12.18 -28.90 13.84
C ALA A 208 -13.35 -29.77 14.34
N GLN A 209 -13.18 -31.10 14.36
CA GLN A 209 -14.16 -32.02 14.94
C GLN A 209 -14.33 -31.79 16.44
N ASP A 210 -13.21 -31.70 17.17
CA ASP A 210 -13.21 -31.47 18.62
C ASP A 210 -13.84 -30.12 18.97
N GLU A 211 -13.57 -29.07 18.19
CA GLU A 211 -14.17 -27.75 18.38
C GLU A 211 -15.67 -27.76 18.07
N ALA A 212 -16.10 -28.44 17.00
CA ALA A 212 -17.51 -28.58 16.68
C ALA A 212 -18.30 -29.34 17.77
N LEU A 213 -17.73 -30.42 18.32
CA LEU A 213 -18.31 -31.15 19.44
C LEU A 213 -18.38 -30.30 20.71
N ARG A 214 -17.33 -29.51 20.99
CA ARG A 214 -17.33 -28.58 22.12
C ARG A 214 -18.43 -27.53 21.98
N CYS A 215 -18.58 -26.93 20.80
CA CYS A 215 -19.67 -25.99 20.52
C CYS A 215 -21.04 -26.65 20.68
N HIS A 216 -21.21 -27.89 20.21
CA HIS A 216 -22.46 -28.64 20.36
C HIS A 216 -22.83 -28.80 21.84
N ASN A 217 -21.91 -29.30 22.67
CA ASN A 217 -22.14 -29.52 24.09
C ASN A 217 -22.47 -28.23 24.83
N LEU A 218 -21.78 -27.12 24.53
CA LEU A 218 -22.09 -25.81 25.11
C LEU A 218 -23.52 -25.34 24.77
N CYS A 219 -24.02 -25.65 23.58
CA CYS A 219 -25.37 -25.30 23.15
C CYS A 219 -26.45 -26.23 23.73
N THR A 220 -26.16 -27.51 23.97
CA THR A 220 -27.14 -28.49 24.44
C THR A 220 -27.19 -28.64 25.96
N GLU A 221 -26.05 -28.54 26.62
CA GLU A 221 -25.93 -28.77 28.07
C GLU A 221 -25.98 -27.47 28.88
N GLY A 222 -26.06 -26.32 28.21
CA GLY A 222 -26.15 -25.00 28.81
C GLY A 222 -24.85 -24.63 29.52
N GLY A 223 -23.98 -23.87 28.85
CA GLY A 223 -22.65 -23.48 29.31
C GLY A 223 -22.45 -23.45 30.84
N VAL A 224 -21.89 -24.55 31.37
CA VAL A 224 -21.29 -24.58 32.71
C VAL A 224 -19.86 -25.04 32.52
N ASP A 225 -18.94 -24.09 32.40
CA ASP A 225 -17.56 -24.35 32.76
C ASP A 225 -17.53 -24.53 34.29
N GLU A 226 -17.70 -25.76 34.77
CA GLU A 226 -17.12 -26.17 36.04
C GLU A 226 -15.61 -26.39 35.86
N VAL A 227 -14.89 -25.31 35.55
CA VAL A 227 -13.43 -25.26 35.65
C VAL A 227 -13.06 -24.35 36.81
N GLY A 228 -12.91 -24.97 37.99
CA GLY A 228 -11.97 -24.54 39.02
C GLY A 228 -12.15 -23.15 39.63
N ARG A 229 -12.92 -23.08 40.72
CA ARG A 229 -12.51 -22.23 41.84
C ARG A 229 -11.17 -22.77 42.35
N ASP A 230 -10.07 -22.21 41.87
CA ASP A 230 -8.80 -22.09 42.60
C ASP A 230 -7.80 -21.33 41.70
N GLY A 231 -7.79 -20.01 41.84
CA GLY A 231 -6.93 -19.17 41.01
C GLY A 231 -7.11 -17.68 41.18
N MET A 232 -7.13 -17.23 42.43
CA MET A 232 -6.72 -15.89 42.89
C MET A 232 -6.73 -14.76 41.82
N ALA A 233 -7.84 -14.04 41.73
CA ALA A 233 -7.83 -12.69 41.20
C ALA A 233 -6.91 -11.82 42.08
N ARG A 234 -5.79 -11.36 41.53
CA ARG A 234 -5.09 -10.18 42.03
C ARG A 234 -5.38 -9.02 41.09
N VAL A 235 -5.85 -7.95 41.72
CA VAL A 235 -6.05 -6.58 41.24
C VAL A 235 -4.85 -6.09 40.43
#